data_AF-A0A2A3SA35-F1
#
_entry.id   AF-A0A2A3SA35-F1
#
_cell.length_a   1.000
_cell.length_b   1.000
_cell.length_c   1.000
_cell.angle_alpha   90.00
_cell.angle_beta   90.00
_cell.angle_gamma   90.00
#
_symmetry.space_group_name_H-M   'P 1'
#
loop_
_entity.id
_entity.type
_entity.pdbx_description
1 polymer ?
#
loop_
_entity_poly.entity_id
_entity_poly.type
_entity_poly.pdbx_seq_one_letter_code
_entity_poly.pdbx_strand_id
1 'polypeptide(L)'
;MSKTNNLPKHIAQMVEKNNLVLAIKELAAERNISMSEAKTIIDDYEQHLKQKQAKKVQAISDKQHSTSKAKTIKANTRQVNQNRLISSVDNRLDNMGYQKPMIPYWMKRLLIILLVCCILIILFYWKFVK
;
A
#
# COMPACT_ATOMS: atom_id res chain seq x y z
N MET A 1 40.09 -1.73 18.22
CA MET A 1 39.19 -1.30 19.31
C MET A 1 37.89 -0.83 18.68
N SER A 2 36.85 -1.66 18.66
CA SER A 2 35.56 -1.34 18.02
C SER A 2 34.78 -0.37 18.91
N LYS A 3 34.77 0.91 18.55
CA LYS A 3 33.78 1.86 19.07
C LYS A 3 32.42 1.39 18.54
N THR A 4 31.44 1.24 19.41
CA THR A 4 30.07 0.89 19.02
C THR A 4 29.47 2.07 18.24
N ASN A 5 29.59 1.97 16.92
CA ASN A 5 29.16 2.91 15.88
C ASN A 5 27.62 3.00 15.78
N ASN A 6 26.95 3.20 16.90
CA ASN A 6 25.52 3.46 16.92
C ASN A 6 25.30 4.94 16.65
N LEU A 7 25.04 5.26 15.38
CA LEU A 7 24.55 6.58 14.98
C LEU A 7 23.27 6.88 15.79
N PRO A 8 23.17 8.06 16.42
CA PRO A 8 21.94 8.48 17.06
C PRO A 8 20.76 8.33 16.10
N LYS A 9 19.60 7.88 16.61
CA LYS A 9 18.43 7.53 15.80
C LYS A 9 17.99 8.65 14.86
N HIS A 10 18.15 9.90 15.28
CA HIS A 10 17.81 11.07 14.46
C HIS A 10 18.79 11.26 13.29
N ILE A 11 20.10 11.05 13.50
CA ILE A 11 21.13 11.13 12.45
C ILE A 11 20.98 9.94 11.48
N ALA A 12 20.71 8.74 11.99
CA ALA A 12 20.40 7.57 11.17
C ALA A 12 19.22 7.83 10.22
N GLN A 13 18.14 8.44 10.74
CA GLN A 13 16.99 8.84 9.92
C GLN A 13 17.33 9.92 8.89
N MET A 14 18.25 10.84 9.20
CA MET A 14 18.71 11.83 8.22
C MET A 14 19.49 11.17 7.08
N VAL A 15 20.36 10.21 7.40
CA VAL A 15 21.09 9.43 6.39
C VAL A 15 20.13 8.60 5.53
N GLU A 16 19.17 7.92 6.13
CA GLU A 16 18.14 7.16 5.40
C GLU A 16 17.28 8.04 4.47
N LYS A 17 17.08 9.31 4.83
CA LYS A 17 16.34 10.31 4.02
C LYS A 17 17.21 11.03 2.99
N ASN A 18 18.45 10.57 2.76
CA ASN A 18 19.42 11.18 1.84
C ASN A 18 19.86 12.60 2.25
N ASN A 19 19.73 12.96 3.53
CA ASN A 19 20.18 14.25 4.09
C ASN A 19 21.60 14.13 4.66
N LEU A 20 22.55 13.65 3.85
CA LEU A 20 23.91 13.29 4.27
C LEU A 20 24.70 14.48 4.82
N VAL A 21 24.64 15.63 4.15
CA VAL A 21 25.40 16.83 4.58
C VAL A 21 24.94 17.33 5.95
N LEU A 22 23.63 17.31 6.20
CA LEU A 22 23.08 17.69 7.50
C LEU A 22 23.45 16.67 8.56
N ALA A 23 23.38 15.38 8.24
CA ALA A 23 23.79 14.32 9.15
C ALA A 23 25.28 14.44 9.56
N ILE A 24 26.17 14.76 8.62
CA ILE A 24 27.60 14.97 8.91
C ILE A 24 27.79 16.19 9.81
N LYS A 25 27.11 17.29 9.49
CA LYS A 25 27.18 18.52 10.29
C LYS A 25 26.67 18.32 11.71
N GLU A 26 25.53 17.66 11.87
CA GLU A 26 24.91 17.38 13.17
C GLU A 26 25.78 16.42 13.99
N LEU A 27 26.28 15.34 13.38
CA LEU A 27 27.16 14.39 14.04
C LEU A 27 28.47 15.04 14.49
N ALA A 28 29.06 15.91 13.65
CA ALA A 28 30.26 16.65 14.00
C ALA A 28 30.01 17.61 15.19
N ALA A 29 28.86 18.30 15.20
CA ALA A 29 28.47 19.21 16.26
C ALA A 29 28.18 18.47 17.58
N GLU A 30 27.42 17.37 17.55
CA GLU A 30 27.06 16.60 18.75
C GLU A 30 28.25 15.89 19.38
N ARG A 31 29.13 15.31 18.55
CA ARG A 31 30.27 14.51 19.02
C ARG A 31 31.55 15.33 19.19
N ASN A 32 31.54 16.62 18.85
CA ASN A 32 32.71 17.50 18.83
C ASN A 32 33.90 16.87 18.06
N ILE A 33 33.59 16.22 16.93
CA ILE A 33 34.57 15.57 16.06
C ILE A 33 34.76 16.36 14.78
N SER A 34 35.88 16.10 14.09
CA SER A 34 36.14 16.72 12.80
C SER A 34 35.09 16.33 11.76
N MET A 35 34.78 17.25 10.83
CA MET A 35 33.85 17.01 9.72
C MET A 35 34.27 15.79 8.87
N SER A 36 35.58 15.56 8.74
CA SER A 36 36.17 14.41 8.06
C SER A 36 35.91 13.08 8.77
N GLU A 37 36.01 13.05 10.10
CA GLU A 37 35.73 11.85 10.90
C GLU A 37 34.22 11.55 10.92
N ALA A 38 33.40 12.60 10.98
CA ALA A 38 31.95 12.48 10.86
C ALA A 38 31.52 11.89 9.52
N LYS A 39 32.19 12.30 8.43
CA LYS A 39 31.96 11.77 7.09
C LYS A 39 32.26 10.27 7.02
N THR A 40 33.41 9.83 7.53
CA THR A 40 33.77 8.40 7.51
C THR A 40 32.76 7.53 8.24
N ILE A 41 32.22 8.02 9.36
CA ILE A 41 31.19 7.30 10.14
C ILE A 41 29.89 7.16 9.35
N ILE A 42 29.48 8.21 8.63
CA ILE A 42 28.25 8.21 7.83
C ILE A 42 28.41 7.37 6.56
N ASP A 43 29.58 7.42 5.92
CA ASP A 43 29.90 6.61 4.75
C ASP A 43 29.88 5.10 5.12
N ASP A 44 30.46 4.71 6.25
CA ASP A 44 30.39 3.33 6.76
C ASP A 44 28.94 2.89 7.03
N TYR A 45 28.13 3.78 7.60
CA TYR A 45 26.72 3.51 7.87
C TYR A 45 25.89 3.35 6.59
N GLU A 46 26.13 4.21 5.59
CA GLU A 46 25.56 4.10 4.24
C GLU A 46 25.89 2.75 3.58
N GLN A 47 27.14 2.30 3.69
CA GLN A 47 27.55 1.01 3.14
C GLN A 47 26.80 -0.14 3.81
N HIS A 48 26.64 -0.11 5.14
CA HIS A 48 25.85 -1.11 5.86
C HIS A 48 24.37 -1.09 5.45
N LEU A 49 23.78 0.08 5.22
CA LEU A 49 22.41 0.19 4.69
C LEU A 49 22.29 -0.43 3.30
N LYS A 50 23.21 -0.07 2.38
CA LYS A 50 23.24 -0.61 1.01
C LYS A 50 23.42 -2.12 0.99
N GLN A 51 24.31 -2.67 1.83
CA GLN A 51 24.48 -4.12 1.99
C GLN A 51 23.23 -4.81 2.52
N LYS A 52 22.54 -4.22 3.53
CA LYS A 52 21.27 -4.76 4.03
C LYS A 52 20.18 -4.76 2.96
N GLN A 53 20.10 -3.71 2.15
CA GLN A 53 19.15 -3.63 1.03
C GLN A 53 19.49 -4.66 -0.06
N ALA A 54 20.76 -4.78 -0.44
CA ALA A 54 21.21 -5.77 -1.41
C ALA A 54 20.89 -7.21 -0.97
N LYS A 55 21.15 -7.55 0.31
CA LYS A 55 20.78 -8.87 0.87
C LYS A 55 19.27 -9.13 0.84
N LYS A 56 18.45 -8.12 1.10
CA LYS A 56 16.98 -8.25 0.99
C LYS A 56 16.55 -8.50 -0.46
N VAL A 57 17.11 -7.78 -1.42
CA VAL A 57 16.80 -7.95 -2.85
C VAL A 57 17.25 -9.33 -3.35
N GLN A 58 18.45 -9.78 -2.96
CA GLN A 58 18.94 -11.13 -3.29
C GLN A 58 18.05 -12.21 -2.69
N ALA A 59 17.66 -12.10 -1.41
CA ALA A 59 16.73 -13.04 -0.78
C ALA A 59 15.33 -13.07 -1.45
N ILE A 60 14.90 -11.97 -2.06
CA ILE A 60 13.66 -11.91 -2.86
C ILE A 60 13.88 -12.61 -4.21
N SER A 61 15.00 -12.36 -4.88
CA SER A 61 15.37 -12.99 -6.15
C SER A 61 15.53 -14.51 -6.03
N ASP A 62 16.18 -14.99 -4.98
CA ASP A 62 16.39 -16.42 -4.71
C ASP A 62 15.05 -17.13 -4.40
N LYS A 63 14.13 -16.43 -3.70
CA LYS A 63 12.75 -16.89 -3.53
C LYS A 63 11.96 -16.85 -4.83
N GLN A 64 12.28 -15.97 -5.77
CA GLN A 64 11.61 -15.93 -7.07
C GLN A 64 12.07 -17.07 -7.98
N HIS A 65 13.37 -17.39 -8.02
CA HIS A 65 13.90 -18.49 -8.85
C HIS A 65 13.43 -19.89 -8.43
N SER A 66 13.16 -20.14 -7.14
CA SER A 66 12.52 -21.39 -6.69
C SER A 66 11.00 -21.45 -6.95
N THR A 67 10.35 -20.32 -7.25
CA THR A 67 8.89 -20.24 -7.43
C THR A 67 8.37 -20.40 -8.84
N SER A 68 9.24 -20.53 -9.85
CA SER A 68 8.80 -20.73 -11.24
C SER A 68 8.06 -22.06 -11.45
N LYS A 69 8.37 -23.11 -10.64
CA LYS A 69 7.57 -24.36 -10.56
C LYS A 69 6.36 -24.26 -9.61
N ALA A 70 6.30 -23.27 -8.72
CA ALA A 70 5.23 -23.10 -7.71
C ALA A 70 4.15 -22.07 -8.11
N LYS A 71 4.30 -21.38 -9.25
CA LYS A 71 3.39 -20.32 -9.71
C LYS A 71 2.01 -20.87 -10.13
N THR A 72 1.95 -22.09 -10.67
CA THR A 72 0.69 -22.77 -11.03
C THR A 72 -0.10 -23.20 -9.80
N ILE A 73 0.56 -23.63 -8.72
CA ILE A 73 -0.11 -24.01 -7.46
C ILE A 73 -0.59 -22.78 -6.69
N LYS A 74 0.20 -21.69 -6.67
CA LYS A 74 -0.15 -20.44 -5.96
C LYS A 74 -1.29 -19.64 -6.60
N ALA A 75 -1.54 -19.79 -7.91
CA ALA A 75 -2.72 -19.19 -8.54
C ALA A 75 -4.02 -19.78 -7.96
N ASN A 76 -4.04 -21.11 -7.80
CA ASN A 76 -5.15 -21.83 -7.17
C ASN A 76 -5.26 -21.51 -5.67
N THR A 77 -4.14 -21.48 -4.94
CA THR A 77 -4.14 -21.08 -3.51
C THR A 77 -4.54 -19.62 -3.27
N ARG A 78 -4.21 -18.68 -4.16
CA ARG A 78 -4.65 -17.28 -4.06
C ARG A 78 -6.14 -17.13 -4.33
N GLN A 79 -6.70 -17.87 -5.29
CA GLN A 79 -8.14 -17.92 -5.49
C GLN A 79 -8.86 -18.53 -4.28
N VAL A 80 -8.36 -19.65 -3.74
CA VAL A 80 -8.91 -20.28 -2.53
C VAL A 80 -8.84 -19.36 -1.31
N ASN A 81 -7.75 -18.60 -1.15
CA ASN A 81 -7.58 -17.67 -0.04
C ASN A 81 -8.46 -16.41 -0.22
N GLN A 82 -8.55 -15.85 -1.44
CA GLN A 82 -9.47 -14.74 -1.73
C GLN A 82 -10.93 -15.14 -1.50
N ASN A 83 -11.33 -16.35 -1.92
CA ASN A 83 -12.68 -16.85 -1.68
C ASN A 83 -12.98 -17.02 -0.18
N ARG A 84 -11.98 -17.38 0.64
CA ARG A 84 -12.12 -17.45 2.10
C ARG A 84 -12.26 -16.07 2.74
N LEU A 85 -11.55 -15.07 2.23
CA LEU A 85 -11.67 -13.68 2.70
C LEU A 85 -13.03 -13.09 2.34
N ILE A 86 -13.55 -13.39 1.15
CA ILE A 86 -14.88 -12.95 0.71
C ILE A 86 -15.97 -13.62 1.56
N SER A 87 -15.93 -14.94 1.73
CA SER A 87 -16.94 -15.66 2.52
C SER A 87 -16.90 -15.33 4.01
N SER A 88 -15.72 -15.06 4.57
CA SER A 88 -15.63 -14.60 5.97
C SER A 88 -16.15 -13.18 6.18
N VAL A 89 -16.02 -12.30 5.18
CA VAL A 89 -16.66 -10.97 5.21
C VAL A 89 -18.17 -11.12 5.10
N ASP A 90 -18.67 -11.91 4.15
CA ASP A 90 -20.11 -12.16 3.98
C ASP A 90 -20.75 -12.78 5.22
N ASN A 91 -20.11 -13.79 5.85
CA ASN A 91 -20.58 -14.39 7.10
C ASN A 91 -20.63 -13.39 8.27
N ARG A 92 -19.70 -12.43 8.30
CA ARG A 92 -19.71 -11.37 9.33
C ARG A 92 -20.81 -10.35 9.07
N LEU A 93 -21.12 -10.05 7.82
CA LEU A 93 -22.23 -9.17 7.45
C LEU A 93 -23.58 -9.83 7.79
N ASP A 94 -23.71 -11.13 7.54
CA ASP A 94 -24.92 -11.91 7.82
C ASP A 94 -25.17 -12.02 9.34
N ASN A 95 -24.12 -12.31 10.12
CA ASN A 95 -24.18 -12.37 11.59
C ASN A 95 -24.42 -10.98 12.24
N MET A 96 -24.11 -9.89 11.53
CA MET A 96 -24.45 -8.52 11.96
C MET A 96 -25.89 -8.13 11.57
N GLY A 97 -26.68 -9.05 11.00
CA GLY A 97 -28.07 -8.80 10.60
C GLY A 97 -28.18 -7.84 9.43
N TYR A 98 -27.14 -7.70 8.60
CA TYR A 98 -27.14 -6.81 7.46
C TYR A 98 -28.07 -7.35 6.37
N GLN A 99 -29.35 -6.98 6.46
CA GLN A 99 -30.36 -7.31 5.46
C GLN A 99 -29.94 -6.67 4.14
N LYS A 100 -29.45 -7.50 3.22
CA LYS A 100 -29.11 -7.07 1.86
C LYS A 100 -30.35 -6.36 1.29
N PRO A 101 -30.28 -5.06 0.96
CA PRO A 101 -31.43 -4.37 0.40
C PRO A 101 -31.76 -5.06 -0.92
N MET A 102 -32.88 -5.81 -0.93
CA MET A 102 -33.32 -6.57 -2.11
C MET A 102 -33.47 -5.68 -3.35
N ILE A 103 -33.63 -4.37 -3.13
CA ILE A 103 -33.61 -3.37 -4.19
C ILE A 103 -32.41 -2.43 -3.97
N PRO A 104 -31.39 -2.45 -4.85
CA PRO A 104 -30.30 -1.49 -4.78
C PRO A 104 -30.84 -0.06 -4.89
N TYR A 105 -30.30 0.86 -4.10
CA TYR A 105 -30.78 2.25 -4.03
C TYR A 105 -30.80 2.96 -5.40
N TRP A 106 -29.97 2.51 -6.33
CA TRP A 106 -29.94 3.01 -7.71
C TRP A 106 -31.24 2.70 -8.48
N MET A 107 -31.91 1.59 -8.18
CA MET A 107 -33.17 1.19 -8.83
C MET A 107 -34.35 2.07 -8.41
N LYS A 108 -34.34 2.62 -7.18
CA LYS A 108 -35.32 3.64 -6.76
C LYS A 108 -35.25 4.87 -7.66
N ARG A 109 -34.02 5.29 -8.04
CA ARG A 109 -33.81 6.42 -8.95
C ARG A 109 -34.29 6.12 -10.37
N LEU A 110 -34.04 4.91 -10.87
CA LEU A 110 -34.53 4.47 -12.18
C LEU A 110 -36.07 4.48 -12.28
N LEU A 111 -36.77 4.09 -11.22
CA LEU A 111 -38.24 4.07 -11.20
C LEU A 111 -38.82 5.49 -11.33
N ILE A 112 -38.20 6.47 -10.68
CA ILE A 112 -38.59 7.88 -10.77
C ILE A 112 -38.36 8.42 -12.18
N ILE A 113 -37.21 8.10 -12.79
CA ILE A 113 -36.89 8.52 -14.16
C ILE A 113 -37.89 7.93 -15.16
N LEU A 114 -38.22 6.64 -15.03
CA LEU A 114 -39.18 5.95 -15.88
C LEU A 114 -40.58 6.59 -15.78
N LEU A 115 -41.02 6.92 -14.57
CA LEU A 115 -42.31 7.57 -14.34
C LEU A 115 -42.38 8.96 -15.00
N VAL A 116 -41.31 9.77 -14.88
CA VAL A 116 -41.23 11.08 -15.54
C VAL A 116 -41.24 10.94 -17.07
N CYS A 117 -40.49 9.99 -17.63
CA CYS A 117 -40.47 9.74 -19.07
C CYS A 117 -41.86 9.35 -19.60
N CYS A 118 -42.60 8.48 -18.91
CA CYS A 118 -43.96 8.12 -19.31
C CYS A 118 -44.91 9.32 -19.33
N ILE A 119 -44.84 10.21 -18.33
CA ILE A 119 -45.67 11.42 -18.28
C ILE A 119 -45.34 12.36 -19.45
N LEU A 120 -44.05 12.56 -19.73
CA LEU A 120 -43.61 13.39 -20.86
C LEU A 120 -44.07 12.82 -22.20
N ILE A 121 -44.00 11.50 -22.37
CA ILE A 121 -44.49 10.82 -23.56
C ILE A 121 -45.99 11.05 -23.71
N ILE A 122 -46.79 10.81 -22.67
CA ILE A 122 -48.26 10.99 -22.72
C ILE A 122 -48.64 12.43 -23.08
N LEU A 123 -47.99 13.43 -22.47
CA LEU A 123 -48.22 14.84 -22.78
C LEU A 123 -47.85 15.18 -24.23
N PHE A 124 -46.73 14.64 -24.71
CA PHE A 124 -46.30 14.83 -26.09
C PHE A 124 -47.28 14.20 -27.09
N TYR A 125 -47.75 12.97 -26.81
CA TYR A 125 -48.77 12.31 -27.63
C TYR A 125 -50.07 13.12 -27.67
N TRP A 126 -50.54 13.67 -26.55
CA TRP A 126 -51.74 14.52 -26.52
C TRP A 126 -51.58 15.82 -27.30
N LYS A 127 -50.38 16.40 -27.30
CA LYS A 127 -50.08 17.65 -28.02
C LYS A 127 -49.83 17.45 -29.51
N PHE A 128 -49.47 16.25 -29.95
CA PHE A 128 -49.09 15.96 -31.34
C PHE A 128 -50.18 15.22 -32.12
N VAL A 129 -51.01 14.42 -31.44
CA VAL A 129 -52.14 13.67 -32.05
C VAL A 129 -53.41 14.52 -32.17
N LYS A 130 -53.50 15.64 -31.46
CA LYS A 130 -54.62 16.59 -31.52
C LYS A 130 -54.19 17.87 -32.20
#